data_AF-A0A830D8V4-F1
#
_entry.id   AF-A0A830D8V4-F1
#
_cell.length_a   1.000
_cell.length_b   1.000
_cell.length_c   1.000
_cell.angle_alpha   90.00
_cell.angle_beta   90.00
_cell.angle_gamma   90.00
#
_symmetry.space_group_name_H-M   'P 1'
#
loop_
_entity.id
_entity.type
_entity.pdbx_description
1 polymer ?
#
loop_
_entity_poly.entity_id
_entity_poly.type
_entity_poly.pdbx_seq_one_letter_code
_entity_poly.pdbx_strand_id
1 'polypeptide(L)' 'VDVNKNTHLKIVKSQLKANIPITINHQSVRGNTMHYYILCDNLVLNLYLSRKLRELSTRSHLHGHFRIMVRE' A
#
# COMPACT_ATOMS: atom_id res chain seq x y z
N VAL A 1 1.08 -3.07 4.96
CA VAL A 1 -0.22 -2.52 4.50
C VAL A 1 -1.00 -3.68 3.92
N ASP A 2 -2.25 -3.85 4.30
CA ASP A 2 -3.10 -4.91 3.74
C ASP A 2 -3.98 -4.41 2.58
N VAL A 3 -4.79 -5.31 2.01
CA VAL A 3 -5.72 -5.00 0.90
C VAL A 3 -6.78 -3.96 1.27
N ASN A 4 -7.10 -3.84 2.57
CA ASN A 4 -8.06 -2.89 3.12
C ASN A 4 -7.41 -1.57 3.52
N LYS A 5 -6.13 -1.35 3.14
CA LYS A 5 -5.31 -0.19 3.50
C LYS A 5 -4.96 -0.08 4.98
N ASN A 6 -5.22 -1.10 5.81
CA ASN A 6 -4.78 -1.06 7.20
C ASN A 6 -3.26 -1.08 7.24
N THR A 7 -2.71 -0.20 8.06
CA THR A 7 -1.28 0.02 8.10
C THR A 7 -0.78 0.00 9.54
N HIS A 8 0.18 -0.89 9.78
CA HIS A 8 0.96 -0.92 11.01
C HIS A 8 2.27 -0.20 10.75
N LEU A 9 2.46 0.92 11.43
CA LEU A 9 3.64 1.75 11.32
C LEU A 9 4.54 1.56 12.54
N LYS A 10 5.84 1.62 12.32
CA LYS A 10 6.88 1.53 13.36
C LYS A 10 7.65 2.85 13.40
N ILE A 11 7.79 3.40 14.60
CA ILE A 11 8.49 4.67 14.89
C ILE A 11 7.92 5.80 14.01
N VAL A 12 6.78 6.33 14.43
CA VAL A 12 6.03 7.37 13.71
C VAL A 12 6.07 8.67 14.47
N LYS A 13 6.33 9.76 13.76
CA LYS A 13 6.05 11.10 14.26
C LYS A 13 4.64 11.49 13.81
N SER A 14 3.70 11.50 14.74
CA SER A 14 2.30 11.81 14.50
C SER A 14 1.98 13.23 14.96
N GLN A 15 1.21 13.96 14.16
CA GLN A 15 0.77 15.31 14.49
C GLN A 15 -0.71 15.47 14.15
N LEU A 16 -1.52 15.76 15.17
CA LEU A 16 -2.89 16.24 14.97
C LEU A 16 -2.85 17.72 14.58
N LYS A 17 -3.86 18.17 13.84
CA LYS A 17 -3.94 19.55 13.33
C LYS A 17 -3.60 20.56 14.44
N ALA A 18 -2.58 21.39 14.19
CA ALA A 18 -2.08 22.43 15.08
C ALA A 18 -1.54 21.98 16.47
N ASN A 19 -1.27 20.69 16.66
CA ASN A 19 -0.64 20.18 17.88
C ASN A 19 0.86 19.92 17.70
N ILE A 20 1.57 19.73 18.82
CA ILE A 20 2.98 19.35 18.82
C ILE A 20 3.10 17.91 18.30
N PRO A 21 4.03 17.62 17.36
CA PRO A 21 4.25 16.26 16.90
C PRO A 21 4.77 15.36 18.03
N ILE A 22 4.19 14.17 18.16
CA ILE A 22 4.59 13.15 19.13
C ILE A 22 5.22 11.95 18.43
N THR A 23 6.23 11.35 19.05
CA THR A 23 6.85 10.11 18.56
C THR A 23 6.14 8.91 19.18
N ILE A 24 5.70 7.98 18.35
CA ILE A 24 4.97 6.77 18.73
C ILE A 24 5.72 5.56 18.20
N ASN A 25 6.04 4.59 19.07
CA ASN A 25 6.81 3.40 18.66
C ASN A 25 6.02 2.47 17.73
N HIS A 26 4.73 2.27 18.01
CA HIS A 26 3.84 1.42 17.23
C HIS A 26 2.49 2.10 17.05
N GLN A 27 2.06 2.28 15.81
CA GLN A 27 0.76 2.86 15.49
C GLN A 27 0.06 2.01 14.44
N SER A 28 -1.20 1.63 14.71
CA SER A 28 -2.08 1.03 13.71
C SER A 28 -3.07 2.07 13.23
N VAL A 29 -3.25 2.17 11.92
CA VAL A 29 -4.24 3.05 11.31
C VAL A 29 -5.12 2.21 10.39
N ARG A 30 -6.43 2.31 10.60
CA ARG A 30 -7.43 1.61 9.80
C ARG A 30 -7.50 2.25 8.42
N GLY A 31 -7.56 1.43 7.38
CA GLY A 31 -7.44 1.91 6.01
C GLY A 31 -8.63 2.73 5.50
N ASN A 32 -9.80 2.62 6.15
CA ASN A 32 -10.98 3.39 5.77
C ASN A 32 -10.90 4.89 6.15
N THR A 33 -10.04 5.27 7.10
CA THR A 33 -9.83 6.67 7.49
C THR A 33 -8.67 7.32 6.75
N MET A 34 -7.98 6.58 5.87
CA MET A 34 -6.84 7.10 5.11
C MET A 34 -7.29 7.71 3.78
N HIS A 35 -6.95 8.98 3.57
CA HIS A 35 -7.32 9.72 2.35
C HIS A 35 -6.17 9.83 1.34
N TYR A 36 -4.94 10.01 1.82
CA TYR A 36 -3.77 10.23 0.97
C TYR A 36 -2.53 9.52 1.54
N TYR A 37 -1.64 9.14 0.63
CA TYR A 37 -0.30 8.66 0.95
C TYR A 37 0.70 9.61 0.32
N ILE A 38 1.72 9.96 1.09
CA ILE A 38 2.91 10.63 0.57
C ILE A 38 3.96 9.53 0.38
N LEU A 39 4.36 9.31 -0.86
CA LEU A 39 5.34 8.30 -1.23
C LEU A 39 6.70 8.98 -1.41
N CYS A 40 7.79 8.23 -1.25
CA CYS A 40 9.12 8.75 -1.54
C CYS A 40 9.25 9.10 -3.04
N ASP A 41 9.96 10.19 -3.33
CA ASP A 41 10.15 10.71 -4.70
C ASP A 41 10.82 9.71 -5.64
N ASN A 42 11.64 8.81 -5.10
CA ASN A 42 12.36 7.79 -5.86
C ASN A 42 11.48 6.60 -6.28
N LEU A 43 10.20 6.58 -5.90
CA LEU A 43 9.30 5.48 -6.24
C LEU A 43 8.76 5.65 -7.68
N VAL A 44 9.33 4.90 -8.62
CA VAL A 44 8.79 4.81 -9.98
C VAL A 44 7.52 3.95 -9.97
N LEU A 45 6.37 4.61 -9.78
CA LEU A 45 5.08 3.96 -9.57
C LEU A 45 4.70 3.00 -10.71
N ASN A 46 4.90 3.40 -11.97
CA ASN A 46 4.55 2.58 -13.13
C ASN A 46 5.31 1.24 -13.13
N LEU A 47 6.63 1.27 -12.91
CA LEU A 47 7.45 0.06 -12.85
C LEU A 47 7.03 -0.85 -11.69
N TYR A 48 6.77 -0.25 -10.53
CA TYR A 48 6.35 -0.98 -9.34
C TYR A 48 5.01 -1.71 -9.55
N LEU A 49 4.00 -0.99 -10.07
CA LEU A 49 2.68 -1.56 -10.35
C LEU A 49 2.76 -2.66 -11.42
N SER A 50 3.48 -2.42 -12.51
CA SER A 50 3.65 -3.38 -13.60
C SER A 50 4.34 -4.67 -13.16
N ARG A 51 5.29 -4.59 -12.22
CA ARG A 51 5.91 -5.78 -11.62
C ARG A 51 4.94 -6.52 -10.71
N LYS A 52 4.20 -5.80 -9.87
CA LYS A 52 3.26 -6.42 -8.93
C LYS A 52 2.10 -7.13 -9.63
N LEU A 53 1.56 -6.54 -10.69
CA LEU A 53 0.51 -7.15 -11.51
C LEU A 53 1.00 -8.42 -12.22
N ARG A 54 2.24 -8.43 -12.71
CA ARG A 54 2.85 -9.64 -13.29
C ARG A 54 2.99 -10.76 -12.28
N GLU A 55 3.45 -10.47 -11.06
CA GLU A 55 3.55 -11.46 -9.96
C GLU A 55 2.19 -12.09 -9.63
N LEU A 56 1.12 -11.28 -9.63
CA LEU A 56 -0.23 -11.77 -9.39
C LEU A 56 -0.73 -12.65 -10.54
N SER A 57 -0.40 -12.30 -11.79
CA SER A 57 -0.72 -13.10 -12.97
C SER A 57 0.03 -14.44 -13.02
N THR A 58 1.29 -14.51 -12.58
CA THR A 58 2.02 -15.80 -12.50
C THR A 58 1.47 -16.67 -11.37
N ARG A 59 1.08 -16.08 -10.24
CA ARG A 59 0.44 -16.82 -9.15
C ARG A 59 -0.95 -17.36 -9.53
N SER A 60 -1.72 -16.64 -10.34
CA SER A 60 -3.02 -17.13 -10.82
C SER A 60 -2.90 -18.27 -11.83
N HIS A 61 -1.81 -18.35 -12.61
CA HIS A 61 -1.56 -19.48 -13.51
C HIS A 61 -1.16 -20.77 -12.78
N LEU A 62 -0.62 -20.68 -11.56
CA LEU A 62 -0.25 -21.82 -10.72
C LEU A 62 -1.44 -22.45 -9.98
N HIS A 63 -2.62 -21.82 -10.01
CA HIS A 63 -3.88 -22.35 -9.47
C HIS A 63 -4.99 -22.15 -10.49
N GLY A 64 -5.17 -23.13 -11.39
CA GLY A 64 -6.39 -23.45 -12.13
C GLY A 64 -7.22 -22.28 -12.71
N HIS A 65 -7.14 -22.12 -14.04
CA HIS A 65 -8.22 -21.57 -14.88
C HIS A 65 -8.93 -20.28 -14.41
N PHE A 66 -8.20 -19.17 -14.24
CA PHE A 66 -8.81 -17.83 -14.37
C PHE A 66 -8.01 -16.97 -15.33
N ARG A 67 -8.49 -16.96 -16.59
CA ARG A 67 -7.96 -16.13 -17.68
C ARG A 67 -8.49 -14.71 -17.51
N ILE A 68 -7.73 -13.85 -16.82
CA ILE A 68 -7.98 -12.40 -16.86
C ILE A 68 -7.49 -11.92 -18.23
N MET A 69 -8.42 -11.82 -19.18
CA MET A 69 -8.18 -11.10 -20.44
C MET A 69 -8.11 -9.61 -20.13
N VAL A 70 -6.90 -9.06 -20.12
CA VAL A 70 -6.70 -7.63 -20.30
C VAL A 70 -6.82 -7.38 -21.80
N ARG A 71 -7.96 -6.83 -22.25
CA ARG A 71 -8.09 -6.25 -23.60
C ARG A 71 -7.49 -4.85 -23.57
N GLU A 72 -6.69 -4.55 -24.60
CA GLU A 72 -6.18 -3.21 -24.92
C GLU A 72 -7.32 -2.21 -25.15
#